data_AF-A0A1Q3GTL4-F1
#
_entry.id   AF-A0A1Q3GTL4-F1
#
_cell.length_a   1.000
_cell.length_b   1.000
_cell.length_c   1.000
_cell.angle_alpha   90.00
_cell.angle_beta   90.00
_cell.angle_gamma   90.00
#
_symmetry.space_group_name_H-M   'P 1'
#
loop_
_entity.id
_entity.type
_entity.pdbx_description
1 polymer ?
#
loop_
_entity_poly.entity_id
_entity_poly.type
_entity_poly.pdbx_seq_one_letter_code
_entity_poly.pdbx_strand_id
1 'polypeptide(L)'
;MKIKKISHQILTDNLLPDIVIERTLDKLPKDLKELYLQKKKTGIQVGVGLDMVLGFYLVECQPIRQVELLWWENKTRKVAVA
;
A
#
# COMPACT_ATOMS: atom_id res chain seq x y z
N MET A 1 -8.65 20.85 -9.05
CA MET A 1 -8.35 19.85 -7.99
C MET A 1 -6.85 19.77 -7.79
N LYS A 2 -6.32 20.06 -6.60
CA LYS A 2 -4.87 19.98 -6.31
C LYS A 2 -4.49 18.50 -6.14
N ILE A 3 -3.58 17.99 -6.98
CA ILE A 3 -2.98 16.66 -6.80
C ILE A 3 -2.12 16.73 -5.55
N LYS A 4 -2.44 15.93 -4.52
CA LYS A 4 -1.56 15.81 -3.35
C LYS A 4 -0.41 14.88 -3.74
N LYS A 5 0.81 15.40 -3.68
CA LYS A 5 2.03 14.61 -3.77
C LYS A 5 2.21 13.88 -2.44
N ILE A 6 2.25 12.55 -2.48
CA ILE A 6 2.59 11.75 -1.31
C ILE A 6 4.04 11.32 -1.48
N SER A 7 4.86 11.67 -0.51
CA SER A 7 6.27 11.28 -0.50
C SER A 7 6.41 9.79 -0.24
N HIS A 8 7.42 9.17 -0.86
CA HIS A 8 7.82 7.79 -0.53
C HIS A 8 8.01 7.55 0.97
N GLN A 9 8.48 8.55 1.72
CA GLN A 9 8.68 8.43 3.16
C GLN A 9 7.37 8.20 3.92
N ILE A 10 6.31 8.91 3.54
CA ILE A 10 4.98 8.72 4.15
C ILE A 10 4.45 7.31 3.87
N LEU A 11 4.72 6.79 2.67
CA LEU A 11 4.29 5.44 2.30
C LEU A 11 5.02 4.36 3.09
N THR A 12 6.31 4.54 3.40
CA THR A 12 7.11 3.60 4.18
C THR A 12 6.82 3.68 5.68
N ASP A 13 6.65 4.89 6.22
CA ASP A 13 6.49 5.10 7.67
C ASP A 13 5.15 4.56 8.19
N ASN A 14 4.14 4.53 7.31
CA ASN A 14 2.79 4.03 7.63
C ASN A 14 2.57 2.56 7.23
N LEU A 15 3.64 1.83 6.87
CA LEU A 15 3.53 0.39 6.63
C LEU A 15 3.21 -0.37 7.91
N LEU A 16 2.26 -1.29 7.79
CA LEU A 16 1.90 -2.18 8.87
C LEU A 16 2.90 -3.34 8.91
N PRO A 17 3.27 -3.83 10.11
CA PRO A 17 4.10 -5.01 10.24
C PRO A 17 3.45 -6.24 9.60
N ASP A 18 4.26 -7.10 8.97
CA ASP A 18 3.79 -8.33 8.30
C ASP A 18 2.92 -9.20 9.23
N ILE A 19 3.30 -9.32 10.50
CA ILE A 19 2.53 -10.10 11.50
C ILE A 19 1.12 -9.55 11.73
N VAL A 20 0.92 -8.24 11.61
CA VAL A 20 -0.41 -7.62 11.72
C VAL A 20 -1.21 -8.02 10.49
N ILE A 21 -0.64 -7.87 9.29
CA ILE A 21 -1.30 -8.21 8.03
C ILE A 21 -1.70 -9.68 7.97
N GLU A 22 -0.81 -10.59 8.36
CA GLU A 22 -1.10 -12.03 8.38
C GLU A 22 -2.27 -12.37 9.32
N ARG A 23 -2.35 -11.70 10.48
CA ARG A 23 -3.43 -11.91 11.46
C ARG A 23 -4.73 -11.21 11.09
N THR A 24 -4.67 -10.16 10.29
CA THR A 24 -5.84 -9.36 9.89
C THR A 24 -6.19 -9.49 8.42
N LEU A 25 -5.64 -10.49 7.72
CA LEU A 25 -5.76 -10.65 6.28
C LEU A 25 -7.23 -10.70 5.82
N ASP A 26 -8.08 -11.39 6.58
CA ASP A 26 -9.50 -11.52 6.30
C ASP A 26 -10.32 -10.25 6.56
N LYS A 27 -9.73 -9.27 7.25
CA LYS A 27 -10.34 -7.97 7.54
C LYS A 27 -9.93 -6.88 6.53
N LEU A 28 -8.98 -7.17 5.66
CA LEU A 28 -8.58 -6.22 4.61
C LEU A 28 -9.70 -6.07 3.57
N PRO A 29 -9.80 -4.90 2.92
CA PRO A 29 -10.63 -4.74 1.73
C PRO A 29 -10.37 -5.86 0.72
N LYS A 30 -11.45 -6.39 0.12
CA LYS A 30 -11.38 -7.56 -0.75
C LYS A 30 -10.35 -7.40 -1.87
N ASP A 31 -10.41 -6.29 -2.60
CA ASP A 31 -9.51 -6.01 -3.72
C ASP A 31 -8.05 -5.93 -3.28
N LEU A 32 -7.80 -5.34 -2.11
CA LEU A 32 -6.46 -5.24 -1.53
C LEU A 32 -5.92 -6.62 -1.16
N LYS A 33 -6.74 -7.45 -0.51
CA LYS A 33 -6.38 -8.83 -0.13
C LYS A 33 -6.03 -9.66 -1.35
N GLU A 34 -6.87 -9.62 -2.39
CA GLU A 34 -6.65 -10.37 -3.63
C GLU A 34 -5.35 -9.94 -4.31
N LEU A 35 -5.11 -8.64 -4.42
CA LEU A 35 -3.88 -8.11 -5.02
C LEU A 35 -2.63 -8.46 -4.20
N TYR A 36 -2.68 -8.31 -2.87
CA TYR A 36 -1.58 -8.68 -1.97
C TYR A 36 -1.20 -10.17 -2.14
N LEU A 37 -2.19 -11.07 -2.12
CA LEU A 37 -1.96 -12.50 -2.29
C LEU A 37 -1.42 -12.84 -3.68
N GLN A 38 -1.93 -12.19 -4.73
CA GLN A 38 -1.44 -12.38 -6.09
C GLN A 38 0.04 -11.98 -6.21
N LYS A 39 0.42 -10.82 -5.67
CA LYS A 39 1.79 -10.30 -5.73
C LYS A 39 2.77 -11.11 -4.89
N LYS A 40 2.36 -11.57 -3.71
CA LYS A 40 3.17 -12.50 -2.89
C LYS A 40 3.43 -13.81 -3.63
N LYS A 41 2.44 -14.36 -4.36
CA LYS A 41 2.62 -15.57 -5.18
C LYS A 41 3.61 -15.38 -6.33
N THR A 42 3.72 -14.17 -6.88
CA THR A 42 4.70 -13.86 -7.94
C THR A 42 6.11 -13.55 -7.40
N GLY A 43 6.34 -13.68 -6.09
CA GLY A 43 7.62 -13.38 -5.45
C GLY A 43 7.93 -11.90 -5.33
N ILE A 44 6.94 -11.02 -5.55
CA ILE A 44 7.11 -9.57 -5.42
C ILE A 44 6.99 -9.20 -3.94
N GLN A 45 7.94 -8.41 -3.45
CA GLN A 45 7.89 -7.87 -2.10
C GLN A 45 6.86 -6.74 -2.05
N VAL A 46 5.76 -6.96 -1.34
CA VAL A 46 4.70 -5.97 -1.17
C VAL A 46 4.47 -5.68 0.31
N GLY A 47 4.16 -4.42 0.61
CA GLY A 47 3.78 -3.94 1.93
C GLY A 47 2.37 -3.38 1.91
N VAL A 48 1.64 -3.57 3.02
CA VAL A 48 0.34 -2.95 3.23
C VAL A 48 0.50 -1.84 4.27
N GLY A 49 -0.05 -0.67 3.98
CA GLY A 49 -0.06 0.44 4.94
C GLY A 49 -1.46 0.98 5.16
N LEU A 50 -1.57 1.85 6.16
CA LEU A 50 -2.81 2.53 6.51
C LEU A 50 -2.50 4.01 6.80
N ASP A 51 -3.09 4.89 6.02
CA ASP A 51 -2.90 6.34 6.13
C ASP A 51 -4.24 7.07 6.10
N MET A 52 -4.33 8.22 6.77
CA MET A 52 -5.58 8.98 6.87
C MET A 52 -6.04 9.58 5.52
N VAL A 53 -5.13 9.75 4.56
CA VAL A 53 -5.44 10.29 3.22
C VAL A 53 -5.79 9.16 2.26
N LEU A 54 -5.01 8.07 2.28
CA LEU A 54 -5.15 6.95 1.35
C LEU A 54 -6.17 5.90 1.79
N GLY A 55 -6.49 5.83 3.09
CA GLY A 55 -7.07 4.64 3.69
C GLY A 55 -6.06 3.51 3.69
N PHE A 56 -6.52 2.27 3.55
CA PHE A 56 -5.61 1.16 3.28
C PHE A 56 -4.93 1.33 1.92
N TYR A 57 -3.66 0.93 1.83
CA TYR A 57 -2.92 0.98 0.57
C TYR A 57 -1.92 -0.17 0.44
N LEU A 58 -1.56 -0.47 -0.80
CA LEU A 58 -0.55 -1.47 -1.17
C LEU A 58 0.61 -0.78 -1.85
N VAL A 59 1.82 -1.10 -1.40
CA VAL A 59 3.06 -0.74 -2.08
C VAL A 59 3.82 -1.96 -2.54
N GLU A 60 4.56 -1.80 -3.63
CA GLU A 60 5.66 -2.68 -4.02
C GLU A 60 6.96 -2.12 -3.46
N CYS A 61 7.70 -2.95 -2.74
CA CYS A 61 8.99 -2.60 -2.16
C CYS A 61 10.09 -3.05 -3.13
N GLN A 62 10.85 -2.09 -3.68
CA GLN A 62 11.98 -2.38 -4.54
C GLN A 62 13.30 -2.36 -3.76
N PRO A 63 14.34 -3.10 -4.21
CA PRO A 63 15.63 -3.22 -3.51
C PRO A 63 16.36 -1.88 -3.25
N ILE A 64 16.09 -0.84 -4.05
CA ILE A 64 16.78 0.46 -4.00
C ILE A 64 15.99 1.48 -3.13
N ARG A 65 15.31 1.00 -2.08
CA ARG A 65 14.45 1.83 -1.19
C ARG A 65 13.38 2.62 -1.92
N GLN A 66 12.99 2.19 -3.11
CA GLN A 66 11.88 2.76 -3.84
C GLN A 66 10.63 1.98 -3.48
N VAL A 67 9.55 2.70 -3.21
CA VAL A 67 8.23 2.12 -2.99
C VAL A 67 7.29 2.63 -4.06
N GLU A 68 6.62 1.72 -4.74
CA GLU A 68 5.65 2.06 -5.76
C GLU A 68 4.23 1.81 -5.22
N LEU A 69 3.37 2.82 -5.28
CA LEU A 69 1.98 2.69 -4.84
C LEU A 69 1.17 1.92 -5.88
N LEU A 70 0.82 0.67 -5.58
CA LEU A 70 0.06 -0.20 -6.46
C LEU A 70 -1.45 0.01 -6.33
N TRP A 71 -1.92 0.26 -5.11
CA TRP A 71 -3.35 0.39 -4.81
C TRP A 71 -3.57 1.24 -3.57
N TRP A 72 -4.74 1.87 -3.47
CA TRP A 72 -5.21 2.58 -2.29
C TRP A 72 -6.74 2.62 -2.26
N GLU A 73 -7.31 2.68 -1.06
CA GLU A 73 -8.74 2.59 -0.81
C GLU A 73 -9.47 3.87 -1.21
N ASN A 74 -8.97 5.03 -0.78
CA ASN A 74 -9.66 6.29 -0.97
C ASN A 74 -9.42 6.89 -2.37
N LYS A 75 -10.24 6.50 -3.34
CA LYS A 75 -10.18 7.00 -4.73
C LYS A 75 -10.70 8.42 -4.93
N THR A 76 -11.27 9.05 -3.89
CA THR A 76 -11.84 10.42 -4.02
C THR A 76 -10.77 11.49 -4.29
N ARG A 77 -9.48 11.17 -4.09
CA ARG A 77 -8.36 12.08 -4.32
C ARG A 77 -7.42 11.51 -5.38
N LYS A 78 -7.07 12.34 -6.37
CA LYS A 78 -5.96 12.05 -7.29
C LYS A 78 -4.65 12.21 -6.52
N VAL A 79 -3.97 11.10 -6.33
CA VAL A 79 -2.66 11.02 -5.68
C VAL A 79 -1.63 10.76 -6.76
N ALA A 80 -0.51 11.49 -6.68
CA ALA A 80 0.69 11.16 -7.42
C ALA A 80 1.79 10.90 -6.39
N VAL A 81 2.48 9.77 -6.54
CA VAL A 81 3.70 9.50 -5.78
C VAL A 81 4.82 10.35 -6.39
N ALA A 82 5.59 11.05 -5.55
CA ALA A 82 6.63 11.98 -5.98
C ALA A 82 7.91 11.81 -5.17
#